data_AF-A0A0K0DHB1-F1
#
_entry.id   AF-A0A0K0DHB1-F1
#
_cell.length_a   1.000
_cell.length_b   1.000
_cell.length_c   1.000
_cell.angle_alpha   90.00
_cell.angle_beta   90.00
_cell.angle_gamma   90.00
#
_symmetry.space_group_name_H-M   'P 1'
#
loop_
_entity.id
_entity.type
_entity.pdbx_description
1 polymer ?
#
loop_
_entity_poly.entity_id
_entity_poly.type
_entity_poly.pdbx_seq_one_letter_code
_entity_poly.pdbx_strand_id
1 'polypeptide(L)'
;MFSKTTQNLLAALISLVLCSLDEDRLVADLFNGYNSLIRPVPNVSSPPVEVAFSLALVLLINVDEKNQIMHTNVWPTMRWNDYQMRWDPRMYGNIETIRVPPDKVWLPDIVLFNNADGNYLVSFYSNVVVEHTGEMLWVPPAVYKSSCIIDVEYFPFDGECLMQFIVFKAVSRSKTESEMSLCQRCPNIPSSSIR
;
A
#
# COMPACT_ATOMS: atom_id res chain seq x y z
N MET A 1 -28.65 5.05 -45.96
CA MET A 1 -28.79 3.95 -44.99
C MET A 1 -27.40 3.59 -44.52
N PHE A 2 -26.90 4.27 -43.47
CA PHE A 2 -25.55 4.00 -42.96
C PHE A 2 -25.55 2.61 -42.31
N SER A 3 -24.54 1.79 -42.61
CA SER A 3 -24.44 0.41 -42.13
C SER A 3 -24.49 0.35 -40.60
N LYS A 4 -25.19 -0.62 -40.02
CA LYS A 4 -25.23 -0.84 -38.55
C LYS A 4 -23.82 -0.92 -37.95
N THR A 5 -22.84 -1.40 -38.73
CA THR A 5 -21.42 -1.45 -38.35
C THR A 5 -20.80 -0.06 -38.18
N THR A 6 -21.13 0.90 -39.04
CA THR A 6 -20.64 2.29 -38.93
C THR A 6 -21.27 3.04 -37.75
N GLN A 7 -22.50 2.70 -37.37
CA GLN A 7 -23.17 3.31 -36.21
C GLN A 7 -22.61 2.78 -34.88
N ASN A 8 -22.25 1.49 -34.82
CA ASN A 8 -21.60 0.89 -33.65
C ASN A 8 -20.16 1.37 -33.45
N LEU A 9 -19.40 1.60 -34.53
CA LEU A 9 -18.05 2.17 -34.47
C LEU A 9 -18.06 3.62 -33.99
N LEU A 10 -19.02 4.43 -34.46
CA LEU A 10 -19.21 5.81 -33.97
C LEU A 10 -19.65 5.84 -32.50
N ALA A 11 -20.55 4.96 -32.09
CA ALA A 11 -20.94 4.84 -30.68
C ALA A 11 -19.74 4.45 -29.79
N ALA A 12 -18.91 3.49 -30.23
CA ALA A 12 -17.71 3.07 -29.52
C ALA A 12 -16.67 4.20 -29.39
N LEU A 13 -16.47 4.98 -30.47
CA LEU A 13 -15.59 6.15 -30.48
C LEU A 13 -16.13 7.28 -29.59
N ILE A 14 -17.44 7.50 -29.54
CA ILE A 14 -18.07 8.48 -28.65
C ILE A 14 -17.92 8.06 -27.18
N SER A 15 -18.10 6.78 -26.85
CA SER A 15 -17.86 6.27 -25.49
C SER A 15 -16.39 6.36 -25.06
N LEU A 16 -15.44 6.17 -25.98
CA LEU A 16 -14.01 6.31 -25.69
C LEU A 16 -13.60 7.77 -25.41
N VAL A 17 -14.24 8.74 -26.06
CA VAL A 17 -13.95 10.18 -25.87
C VAL A 17 -14.59 10.74 -24.60
N LEU A 18 -15.76 10.25 -24.19
CA LEU A 18 -16.45 10.68 -22.96
C LEU A 18 -15.74 10.23 -21.68
N CYS A 19 -15.11 9.05 -21.69
CA CYS A 19 -14.45 8.49 -20.51
C CYS A 19 -13.33 9.40 -19.95
N SER A 20 -12.60 10.11 -20.82
CA SER A 20 -11.52 11.01 -20.39
C SER A 20 -12.01 12.34 -19.80
N LEU A 21 -13.20 12.82 -20.21
CA LEU A 21 -13.74 14.10 -19.75
C LEU A 21 -14.38 13.97 -18.36
N ASP A 22 -15.03 12.84 -18.09
CA ASP A 22 -15.65 12.59 -16.79
C ASP A 22 -14.62 12.36 -15.68
N GLU A 23 -13.49 11.70 -15.98
CA GLU A 23 -12.38 11.54 -15.03
C GLU A 23 -11.69 12.87 -14.71
N ASP A 24 -11.43 13.71 -15.72
CA ASP A 24 -10.83 15.04 -15.51
C ASP A 24 -11.75 15.94 -14.66
N ARG A 25 -13.06 15.94 -14.95
CA ARG A 25 -14.06 16.65 -14.14
C ARG A 25 -14.12 16.12 -12.70
N LEU A 26 -14.12 14.79 -12.52
CA LEU A 26 -14.11 14.17 -11.20
C LEU A 26 -12.87 14.58 -10.38
N VAL A 27 -11.68 14.51 -10.99
CA VAL A 27 -10.43 14.91 -10.35
C VAL A 27 -10.48 16.39 -10.00
N ALA A 28 -10.92 17.27 -10.90
CA ALA A 28 -11.05 18.69 -10.63
C ALA A 28 -12.00 18.97 -9.44
N ASP A 29 -13.14 18.29 -9.38
CA ASP A 29 -14.13 18.45 -8.30
C ASP A 29 -13.63 17.91 -6.96
N LEU A 30 -12.95 16.75 -6.94
CA LEU A 30 -12.39 16.14 -5.73
C LEU A 30 -11.25 16.96 -5.13
N PHE A 31 -10.37 17.52 -5.96
CA PHE A 31 -9.21 18.28 -5.49
C PHE A 31 -9.50 19.76 -5.26
N ASN A 32 -10.72 20.23 -5.56
CA ASN A 32 -11.12 21.60 -5.29
C ASN A 32 -11.27 21.85 -3.78
N GLY A 33 -10.28 22.52 -3.18
CA GLY A 33 -10.26 22.82 -1.74
C GLY A 33 -9.76 21.67 -0.86
N TYR A 34 -9.31 20.56 -1.45
CA TYR A 34 -8.67 19.47 -0.71
C TYR A 34 -7.28 19.88 -0.24
N ASN A 35 -6.96 19.58 1.02
CA ASN A 35 -5.64 19.85 1.61
C ASN A 35 -5.02 18.56 2.13
N SER A 36 -4.02 18.05 1.42
CA SER A 36 -3.30 16.81 1.74
C SER A 36 -2.51 16.87 3.06
N LEU A 37 -2.29 18.06 3.62
CA LEU A 37 -1.61 18.23 4.91
C LEU A 37 -2.53 17.98 6.11
N ILE A 38 -3.85 18.00 5.89
CA ILE A 38 -4.85 17.86 6.96
C ILE A 38 -5.35 16.43 6.98
N ARG A 39 -5.35 15.80 8.17
CA ARG A 39 -5.93 14.47 8.35
C ARG A 39 -7.42 14.47 7.98
N PRO A 40 -7.92 13.45 7.26
CA PRO A 40 -9.31 13.40 6.81
C PRO A 40 -10.27 13.03 7.94
N VAL A 41 -10.50 13.97 8.86
CA VAL A 41 -11.53 13.83 9.91
C VAL A 41 -12.57 14.95 9.80
N PRO A 42 -13.88 14.64 9.89
CA PRO A 42 -14.93 15.64 9.74
C PRO A 42 -14.89 16.73 10.82
N ASN A 43 -14.54 16.35 12.05
CA ASN A 43 -14.45 17.26 13.18
C ASN A 43 -13.22 16.93 14.04
N VAL A 44 -12.70 17.90 14.80
CA VAL A 44 -11.59 17.69 15.74
C VAL A 44 -11.95 16.67 16.83
N SER A 45 -13.23 16.60 17.20
CA SER A 45 -13.77 15.64 18.18
C SER A 45 -14.08 14.26 17.59
N SER A 46 -13.96 14.09 16.27
CA SER A 46 -14.17 12.79 15.61
C SER A 46 -13.08 11.79 16.01
N PRO A 47 -13.39 10.49 15.93
CA PRO A 47 -12.39 9.45 16.15
C PRO A 47 -11.19 9.61 15.20
N PRO A 48 -10.04 9.04 15.59
CA PRO A 48 -8.86 9.01 14.73
C PRO A 48 -9.12 8.28 13.41
N VAL A 49 -8.31 8.62 12.39
CA VAL A 49 -8.30 7.85 11.13
C VAL A 49 -7.72 6.48 11.43
N GLU A 50 -8.52 5.44 11.16
CA GLU A 50 -8.09 4.06 11.24
C GLU A 50 -7.36 3.69 9.95
N VAL A 51 -6.13 3.19 10.09
CA VAL A 51 -5.29 2.74 8.99
C VAL A 51 -5.08 1.25 9.17
N ALA A 52 -5.67 0.44 8.31
CA ALA A 52 -5.37 -0.97 8.23
C ALA A 52 -4.02 -1.16 7.54
N PHE A 53 -3.10 -1.80 8.24
CA PHE A 53 -1.76 -2.07 7.77
C PHE A 53 -1.55 -3.58 7.65
N SER A 54 -0.92 -4.00 6.57
CA SER A 54 -0.52 -5.39 6.35
C SER A 54 0.80 -5.40 5.60
N LEU A 55 1.59 -6.45 5.78
CA LEU A 55 2.88 -6.59 5.14
C LEU A 55 2.94 -7.89 4.36
N ALA A 56 3.29 -7.81 3.08
CA ALA A 56 3.58 -8.99 2.28
C ALA A 56 5.09 -9.08 2.07
N LEU A 57 5.73 -10.14 2.56
CA LEU A 57 7.10 -10.47 2.21
C LEU A 57 7.12 -11.01 0.78
N VAL A 58 7.85 -10.34 -0.10
CA VAL A 58 8.07 -10.82 -1.47
C VAL A 58 9.31 -11.70 -1.53
N LEU A 59 10.43 -11.21 -0.98
CA LEU A 59 11.70 -11.91 -1.02
C LEU A 59 12.61 -11.49 0.14
N LEU A 60 13.32 -12.46 0.71
CA LEU A 60 14.50 -12.23 1.52
C LEU A 60 15.71 -12.05 0.58
N ILE A 61 16.23 -10.83 0.47
CA ILE A 61 17.31 -10.50 -0.47
C ILE A 61 18.65 -11.00 0.08
N ASN A 62 18.92 -10.71 1.35
CA ASN A 62 20.18 -11.03 2.00
C ASN A 62 20.00 -11.00 3.53
N VAL A 63 20.79 -11.82 4.22
CA VAL A 63 20.95 -11.78 5.67
C VAL A 63 22.44 -11.59 5.93
N ASP A 64 22.79 -10.56 6.69
CA ASP A 64 24.14 -10.30 7.16
C ASP A 64 24.19 -10.61 8.65
N GLU A 65 24.58 -11.84 8.99
CA GLU A 65 24.63 -12.31 10.37
C GLU A 65 25.72 -11.58 11.17
N LYS A 66 26.79 -11.13 10.52
CA LYS A 66 27.89 -10.42 11.18
C LYS A 66 27.47 -9.02 11.62
N ASN A 67 26.75 -8.31 10.77
CA ASN A 67 26.28 -6.95 11.06
C ASN A 67 24.87 -6.93 11.67
N GLN A 68 24.19 -8.07 11.79
CA GLN A 68 22.85 -8.21 12.38
C GLN A 68 21.81 -7.41 11.59
N ILE A 69 21.90 -7.52 10.25
CA ILE A 69 21.05 -6.79 9.29
C ILE A 69 20.39 -7.78 8.34
N MET A 70 19.08 -7.62 8.15
CA MET A 70 18.30 -8.37 7.17
C MET A 70 17.78 -7.44 6.08
N HIS A 71 17.99 -7.81 4.83
CA HIS A 71 17.51 -7.11 3.64
C HIS A 71 16.28 -7.83 3.07
N THR A 72 15.14 -7.15 3.02
CA THR A 72 13.88 -7.72 2.53
C THR A 72 13.23 -6.85 1.48
N ASN A 73 12.65 -7.49 0.45
CA ASN A 73 11.70 -6.86 -0.44
C ASN A 73 10.30 -7.16 0.09
N VAL A 74 9.57 -6.11 0.49
CA VAL A 74 8.24 -6.24 1.07
C VAL A 74 7.29 -5.22 0.45
N TRP A 75 6.02 -5.58 0.40
CA TRP A 75 4.94 -4.73 -0.07
C TRP A 75 4.04 -4.38 1.11
N PRO A 76 4.30 -3.25 1.80
CA PRO A 76 3.35 -2.73 2.79
C PRO A 76 2.05 -2.36 2.10
N THR A 77 0.95 -2.86 2.64
CA THR A 77 -0.40 -2.56 2.19
C THR A 77 -1.08 -1.70 3.24
N MET A 78 -1.51 -0.51 2.83
CA MET A 78 -2.22 0.44 3.68
C MET A 78 -3.61 0.66 3.12
N ARG A 79 -4.61 0.60 3.99
CA ARG A 79 -5.98 0.98 3.69
C ARG A 79 -6.50 1.97 4.73
N TRP A 80 -7.09 3.05 4.29
CA TRP A 80 -7.78 4.01 5.14
C TRP A 80 -8.98 4.58 4.39
N ASN A 81 -9.86 5.30 5.11
CA ASN A 81 -10.99 5.97 4.50
C ASN A 81 -10.82 7.48 4.60
N ASP A 82 -10.94 8.18 3.47
CA ASP A 82 -10.99 9.63 3.39
C ASP A 82 -12.41 10.05 2.97
N TYR A 83 -13.09 10.80 3.83
CA TYR A 83 -14.47 11.22 3.60
C TYR A 83 -14.59 12.28 2.49
N GLN A 84 -13.53 13.04 2.18
CA GLN A 84 -13.51 14.04 1.13
C GLN A 84 -13.37 13.41 -0.26
N MET A 85 -12.81 12.19 -0.32
CA MET A 85 -12.54 11.45 -1.55
C MET A 85 -13.73 10.57 -1.98
N ARG A 86 -14.97 11.05 -1.77
CA ARG A 86 -16.20 10.32 -2.07
C ARG A 86 -16.95 10.94 -3.22
N TRP A 87 -17.47 10.12 -4.12
CA TRP A 87 -18.32 10.57 -5.23
C TRP A 87 -19.40 9.54 -5.57
N ASP A 88 -20.44 9.98 -6.30
CA ASP A 88 -21.43 9.07 -6.88
C ASP A 88 -20.97 8.70 -8.32
N PRO A 89 -20.62 7.44 -8.60
CA PRO A 89 -20.19 7.01 -9.94
C PRO A 89 -21.16 7.43 -11.05
N ARG A 90 -22.47 7.47 -10.75
CA ARG A 90 -23.52 7.82 -11.73
C ARG A 90 -23.39 9.25 -12.27
N MET A 91 -22.74 10.14 -11.52
CA MET A 91 -22.51 11.53 -11.94
C MET A 91 -21.26 11.69 -12.82
N TYR A 92 -20.36 10.70 -12.86
CA TYR A 92 -19.06 10.77 -13.52
C TYR A 92 -18.81 9.52 -14.38
N GLY A 93 -19.77 9.18 -15.25
CA GLY A 93 -19.57 8.09 -16.23
C GLY A 93 -19.44 6.69 -15.64
N ASN A 94 -19.96 6.43 -14.43
CA ASN A 94 -19.77 5.19 -13.67
C ASN A 94 -18.31 4.88 -13.31
N ILE A 95 -17.48 5.90 -13.12
CA ILE A 95 -16.13 5.73 -12.59
C ILE A 95 -16.25 5.29 -11.13
N GLU A 96 -15.78 4.09 -10.80
CA GLU A 96 -15.78 3.55 -9.43
C GLU A 96 -14.43 3.71 -8.75
N THR A 97 -13.35 3.83 -9.51
CA THR A 97 -11.98 3.94 -8.99
C THR A 97 -11.14 4.90 -9.80
N ILE A 98 -10.24 5.62 -9.13
CA ILE A 98 -9.24 6.50 -9.75
C ILE A 98 -7.85 6.22 -9.15
N ARG A 99 -6.80 6.60 -9.88
CA ARG A 99 -5.41 6.50 -9.39
C ARG A 99 -4.84 7.90 -9.23
N VAL A 100 -4.41 8.21 -8.02
CA VAL A 100 -3.89 9.54 -7.68
C VAL A 100 -2.43 9.43 -7.22
N PRO A 101 -1.56 10.36 -7.67
CA PRO A 101 -0.21 10.47 -7.12
C PRO A 101 -0.23 10.68 -5.59
N PRO A 102 0.68 10.02 -4.85
CA PRO A 102 0.73 10.06 -3.39
C PRO A 102 0.94 11.48 -2.82
N ASP A 103 1.60 12.38 -3.55
CA ASP A 103 1.86 13.77 -3.14
C ASP A 103 0.60 14.66 -3.12
N LYS A 104 -0.48 14.23 -3.78
CA LYS A 104 -1.73 15.00 -3.88
C LYS A 104 -2.75 14.65 -2.81
N VAL A 105 -2.56 13.55 -2.10
CA VAL A 105 -3.50 13.02 -1.10
C VAL A 105 -2.87 12.99 0.27
N TRP A 106 -3.70 13.00 1.31
CA TRP A 106 -3.20 12.70 2.65
C TRP A 106 -2.71 11.25 2.70
N LEU A 107 -1.51 11.05 3.24
CA LEU A 107 -0.92 9.72 3.44
C LEU A 107 -0.58 9.49 4.90
N PRO A 108 -0.75 8.25 5.41
CA PRO A 108 -0.20 7.87 6.70
C PRO A 108 1.33 7.74 6.60
N ASP A 109 2.04 8.40 7.52
CA ASP A 109 3.49 8.25 7.64
C ASP A 109 3.80 6.93 8.37
N ILE A 110 4.29 5.93 7.65
CA ILE A 110 4.77 4.65 8.21
C ILE A 110 6.29 4.62 8.15
N VAL A 111 6.93 4.30 9.28
CA VAL A 111 8.37 4.11 9.37
C VAL A 111 8.71 2.72 9.88
N LEU A 112 9.82 2.18 9.39
CA LEU A 112 10.49 1.05 10.01
C LEU A 112 11.28 1.56 11.23
N PHE A 113 10.91 1.13 12.43
CA PHE A 113 11.53 1.59 13.67
C PHE A 113 12.94 1.01 13.85
N ASN A 114 13.11 -0.29 13.60
CA ASN A 114 14.40 -0.98 13.68
C ASN A 114 15.20 -0.85 12.37
N ASN A 115 15.23 0.33 11.77
CA ASN A 115 15.96 0.57 10.54
C ASN A 115 17.48 0.59 10.77
N ALA A 116 18.22 -0.28 10.08
CA ALA A 116 19.68 -0.36 10.17
C ALA A 116 20.41 0.64 9.24
N ASP A 117 19.74 1.18 8.21
CA ASP A 117 20.37 2.02 7.17
C ASP A 117 20.34 3.52 7.50
N GLY A 118 19.59 3.94 8.51
CA GLY A 118 19.37 5.35 8.86
C GLY A 118 18.54 6.16 7.85
N ASN A 119 18.30 5.64 6.64
CA ASN A 119 17.42 6.21 5.62
C ASN A 119 16.03 5.57 5.69
N TYR A 120 15.03 6.35 6.09
CA TYR A 120 13.64 5.90 6.26
C TYR A 120 12.78 6.04 5.00
N LEU A 121 13.38 6.42 3.86
CA LEU A 121 12.62 6.76 2.66
C LEU A 121 12.31 5.51 1.84
N VAL A 122 11.02 5.30 1.58
CA VAL A 122 10.53 4.33 0.61
C VAL A 122 11.05 4.73 -0.77
N SER A 123 11.80 3.85 -1.43
CA SER A 123 12.46 4.17 -2.71
C SER A 123 11.49 4.34 -3.88
N PHE A 124 10.24 3.88 -3.75
CA PHE A 124 9.26 3.93 -4.82
C PHE A 124 7.86 4.26 -4.29
N TYR A 125 7.35 5.42 -4.68
CA TYR A 125 6.01 5.87 -4.34
C TYR A 125 5.04 5.45 -5.44
N SER A 126 4.28 4.37 -5.22
CA SER A 126 3.19 3.98 -6.12
C SER A 126 2.02 4.95 -6.02
N ASN A 127 1.20 5.04 -7.08
CA ASN A 127 -0.08 5.74 -7.01
C ASN A 127 -0.99 5.12 -5.95
N VAL A 128 -1.82 5.94 -5.33
CA VAL A 128 -2.90 5.53 -4.43
C VAL A 128 -4.13 5.21 -5.28
N VAL A 129 -4.73 4.05 -5.02
CA VAL A 129 -6.02 3.68 -5.62
C VAL A 129 -7.11 4.23 -4.71
N VAL A 130 -8.01 5.02 -5.27
CA VAL A 130 -9.13 5.63 -4.55
C VAL A 130 -10.41 5.03 -5.09
N GLU A 131 -11.26 4.51 -4.21
CA GLU A 131 -12.59 4.02 -4.54
C GLU A 131 -13.65 5.08 -4.27
N HIS A 132 -14.78 5.03 -4.99
CA HIS A 132 -15.86 6.03 -4.90
C HIS A 132 -16.47 6.15 -3.48
N THR A 133 -16.30 5.12 -2.64
CA THR A 133 -16.70 5.08 -1.23
C THR A 133 -15.76 5.88 -0.31
N GLY A 134 -14.65 6.40 -0.84
CA GLY A 134 -13.59 7.06 -0.10
C GLY A 134 -12.56 6.11 0.50
N GLU A 135 -12.65 4.80 0.23
CA GLU A 135 -11.56 3.88 0.56
C GLU A 135 -10.32 4.19 -0.29
N MET A 136 -9.19 4.26 0.38
CA MET A 136 -7.88 4.52 -0.23
C MET A 136 -6.98 3.32 0.03
N LEU A 137 -6.36 2.82 -1.04
CA LEU A 137 -5.43 1.69 -1.00
C LEU A 137 -4.07 2.16 -1.53
N TRP A 138 -3.05 1.98 -0.71
CA TRP A 138 -1.67 2.30 -1.08
C TRP A 138 -0.74 1.12 -0.82
N VAL A 139 -0.02 0.69 -1.86
CA VAL A 139 0.86 -0.50 -1.83
C VAL A 139 2.20 -0.16 -2.49
N PRO A 140 3.06 0.63 -1.85
CA PRO A 140 4.36 0.96 -2.41
C PRO A 140 5.32 -0.24 -2.29
N PRO A 141 6.07 -0.60 -3.34
CA PRO A 141 7.13 -1.60 -3.21
C PRO A 141 8.31 -0.98 -2.44
N ALA A 142 8.77 -1.67 -1.38
CA ALA A 142 9.84 -1.18 -0.52
C ALA A 142 10.91 -2.26 -0.30
N VAL A 143 12.18 -1.83 -0.29
CA VAL A 143 13.28 -2.64 0.20
C VAL A 143 13.67 -2.10 1.58
N TYR A 144 13.50 -2.92 2.62
CA TYR A 144 13.84 -2.54 3.98
C TYR A 144 15.12 -3.25 4.44
N LYS A 145 15.90 -2.52 5.25
CA LYS A 145 17.03 -3.06 6.00
C LYS A 145 16.70 -2.98 7.48
N SER A 146 16.28 -4.10 8.06
CA SER A 146 15.93 -4.19 9.47
C SER A 146 17.12 -4.71 10.28
N SER A 147 17.40 -4.09 11.42
CA SER A 147 18.29 -4.66 12.42
C SER A 147 17.52 -5.67 13.25
N CYS A 148 18.06 -6.89 13.38
CA CYS A 148 17.52 -7.93 14.24
C CYS A 148 18.63 -8.79 14.82
N ILE A 149 18.35 -9.40 15.97
CA ILE A 149 19.31 -10.26 16.66
C ILE A 149 19.27 -11.64 15.99
N ILE A 150 20.34 -11.98 15.29
CA ILE A 150 20.55 -13.29 14.66
C ILE A 150 21.47 -14.08 15.59
N ASP A 151 20.90 -15.06 16.29
CA ASP A 151 21.64 -16.00 17.13
C ASP A 151 22.19 -17.14 16.27
N VAL A 152 23.51 -17.18 16.11
CA VAL A 152 24.24 -18.19 15.31
C VAL A 152 24.57 -19.46 16.12
N GLU A 153 24.20 -19.53 17.40
CA GLU A 153 24.51 -20.68 18.26
C GLU A 153 23.74 -21.95 17.86
N TYR A 154 22.60 -21.82 17.17
CA TYR A 154 21.70 -22.93 16.79
C TYR A 154 21.54 -23.15 15.28
N PHE A 155 22.52 -22.70 14.49
CA PHE A 155 22.54 -22.93 13.05
C PHE A 155 22.34 -24.41 12.71
N PRO A 156 21.37 -24.80 11.84
CA PRO A 156 20.62 -23.98 10.87
C PRO A 156 19.16 -23.63 11.27
N PHE A 157 18.85 -23.56 12.57
CA PHE A 157 17.52 -23.20 13.09
C PHE A 157 17.59 -21.85 13.82
N ASP A 158 17.85 -20.80 13.03
CA ASP A 158 18.14 -19.47 13.57
C ASP A 158 16.85 -18.73 14.01
N GLY A 159 17.01 -17.86 15.01
CA GLY A 159 15.93 -17.11 15.66
C GLY A 159 15.08 -16.21 14.76
N GLU A 160 13.94 -15.77 15.28
CA GLU A 160 12.95 -14.96 14.57
C GLU A 160 13.42 -13.51 14.41
N CYS A 161 13.41 -12.99 13.19
CA CYS A 161 13.79 -11.61 12.89
C CYS A 161 12.54 -10.74 12.77
N LEU A 162 12.35 -9.81 13.71
CA LEU A 162 11.14 -8.99 13.79
C LEU A 162 11.30 -7.69 13.01
N MET A 163 10.32 -7.36 12.17
CA MET A 163 10.22 -6.04 11.54
C MET A 163 9.18 -5.20 12.30
N GLN A 164 9.61 -4.05 12.84
CA GLN A 164 8.76 -3.19 13.67
C GLN A 164 8.36 -1.94 12.90
N PHE A 165 7.06 -1.79 12.63
CA PHE A 165 6.52 -0.62 11.95
C PHE A 165 5.79 0.29 12.93
N ILE A 166 6.01 1.61 12.78
CA ILE A 166 5.30 2.65 13.53
C ILE A 166 4.59 3.57 12.54
N VAL A 167 3.33 3.88 12.84
CA VAL A 167 2.52 4.82 12.06
C VAL A 167 2.40 6.13 12.84
N PHE A 168 2.99 7.23 12.35
CA PHE A 168 3.03 8.52 13.06
C PHE A 168 1.77 9.39 12.85
N LYS A 169 1.19 9.36 11.64
CA LYS A 169 0.02 10.20 11.29
C LYS A 169 -1.34 9.56 11.61
N ALA A 170 -1.39 8.26 11.88
CA ALA A 170 -2.60 7.59 12.34
C ALA A 170 -2.73 7.82 13.84
N VAL A 171 -3.79 8.50 14.28
CA VAL A 171 -4.09 8.62 15.72
C VAL A 171 -4.75 7.31 16.22
N SER A 172 -4.34 6.13 15.74
CA SER A 172 -4.88 4.82 16.18
C SER A 172 -3.90 4.11 17.13
N ARG A 173 -4.45 3.42 18.14
CA ARG A 173 -3.73 2.76 19.25
C ARG A 173 -3.06 1.42 18.91
N SER A 174 -3.01 0.97 17.65
CA SER A 174 -2.40 -0.33 17.33
C SER A 174 -0.95 -0.19 16.86
N LYS A 175 -0.01 -0.49 17.77
CA LYS A 175 1.33 -0.94 17.34
C LYS A 175 1.13 -2.24 16.56
N THR A 176 1.55 -2.27 15.30
CA THR A 176 1.52 -3.50 14.52
C THR A 176 2.95 -4.02 14.44
N GLU A 177 3.25 -5.02 15.26
CA GLU A 177 4.50 -5.78 15.15
C GLU A 177 4.28 -6.86 14.10
N SER A 178 5.09 -6.86 13.03
CA SER A 178 5.08 -7.94 12.03
C SER A 178 6.23 -8.89 12.33
N GLU A 179 5.88 -10.09 12.78
CA GLU A 179 6.84 -11.16 13.04
C GLU A 179 7.17 -11.88 11.73
N MET A 180 8.46 -12.02 11.42
CA MET A 180 8.91 -12.78 10.27
C MET A 180 9.86 -13.88 10.73
N SER A 181 9.42 -15.13 10.59
CA SER A 181 10.23 -16.30 10.87
C SER A 181 10.93 -16.79 9.59
N LEU A 182 12.25 -17.00 9.68
CA LEU A 182 13.02 -17.66 8.63
C LEU A 182 12.72 -19.17 8.68
N CYS A 183 11.65 -19.60 8.01
CA CYS A 183 11.31 -21.03 7.96
C CYS A 183 11.98 -21.71 6.76
N GLN A 184 13.16 -22.31 6.94
CA GLN A 184 13.82 -23.11 5.91
C GLN A 184 13.33 -24.58 5.84
N ARG A 185 12.17 -24.87 6.45
CA ARG A 185 11.42 -26.14 6.24
C ARG A 185 9.92 -25.89 6.23
N CYS A 186 9.31 -25.96 5.03
CA CYS A 186 7.91 -26.35 4.92
C CYS A 186 7.73 -27.70 5.66
N PRO A 187 6.75 -27.85 6.57
CA PRO A 187 6.51 -29.13 7.20
C PRO A 187 6.05 -30.14 6.15
N ASN A 188 6.80 -31.24 6.04
CA ASN A 188 6.44 -32.53 5.42
C ASN A 188 6.70 -32.70 3.90
N ILE A 189 7.94 -33.05 3.56
CA ILE A 189 8.20 -34.08 2.54
C ILE A 189 9.01 -35.19 3.24
N PRO A 190 8.47 -36.42 3.37
CA PRO A 190 9.17 -37.49 4.08
C PRO A 190 10.40 -37.94 3.30
N SER A 191 11.56 -37.86 3.95
CA SER A 191 12.84 -38.36 3.45
C SER A 191 12.85 -39.89 3.44
N SER A 192 12.28 -40.48 2.39
CA SER A 192 12.47 -41.89 2.01
C SER A 192 12.85 -42.02 0.53
N SER A 193 13.75 -41.16 0.08
CA SER A 193 14.59 -41.40 -1.09
C SER A 193 15.58 -40.27 -1.20
N ILE A 194 16.81 -40.54 -0.80
CA ILE A 194 18.02 -40.37 -1.61
C ILE A 194 19.10 -41.10 -0.80
N ARG A 195 19.54 -42.21 -1.38
CA ARG A 195 20.70 -42.99 -0.96
C ARG A 195 21.95 -42.32 -1.53
#